data_AF-S4NKL5-F1
#
_entry.id   AF-S4NKL5-F1
#
_cell.length_a   1.000
_cell.length_b   1.000
_cell.length_c   1.000
_cell.angle_alpha   90.00
_cell.angle_beta   90.00
_cell.angle_gamma   90.00
#
_symmetry.space_group_name_H-M   'P 1'
#
loop_
_entity.id
_entity.type
_entity.pdbx_description
1 polymer ?
#
loop_
_entity_poly.entity_id
_entity_poly.type
_entity_poly.pdbx_seq_one_letter_code
_entity_poly.pdbx_strand_id
1 'polypeptide(L)' 'LEHTTVKPFFYQQANFKCFYCSEIFPEIHSVLQHTALHPVPDRSTLLKQYLRKGKRVIKVDISVLKCRVCDHRFS' A
#
# COMPACT_ATOMS: atom_id res chain seq x y z
N LEU A 1 -6.30 2.03 -4.64
CA LEU A 1 -5.16 2.96 -4.48
C LEU A 1 -5.58 4.37 -4.88
N GLU A 2 -5.77 4.61 -6.17
CA GLU A 2 -6.24 5.86 -6.76
C GLU A 2 -7.55 6.38 -6.14
N HIS A 3 -8.56 5.50 -6.00
CA HIS A 3 -9.89 5.90 -5.48
C HIS A 3 -10.26 5.25 -4.14
N THR A 4 -9.35 4.53 -3.51
CA THR A 4 -9.61 3.80 -2.26
C THR A 4 -8.51 4.02 -1.23
N THR A 5 -8.83 3.87 0.05
CA THR A 5 -7.87 3.97 1.16
C THR A 5 -7.07 2.71 1.41
N VAL A 6 -7.09 1.73 0.49
CA VAL A 6 -6.29 0.52 0.58
C VAL A 6 -4.80 0.86 0.70
N LYS A 7 -4.10 0.19 1.62
CA LYS A 7 -2.68 0.43 1.88
C LYS A 7 -1.84 -0.80 1.53
N PRO A 8 -1.09 -0.77 0.41
CA PRO A 8 -0.24 -1.89 0.03
C PRO A 8 1.07 -1.90 0.83
N PHE A 9 1.56 -3.08 1.14
CA PHE A 9 2.86 -3.30 1.76
C PHE A 9 3.42 -4.68 1.37
N PHE A 10 4.70 -4.89 1.61
CA PHE A 10 5.35 -6.18 1.48
C PHE A 10 5.60 -6.77 2.86
N TYR A 11 5.47 -8.09 3.00
CA TYR A 11 5.87 -8.81 4.20
C TYR A 11 6.93 -9.83 3.84
N GLN A 12 8.13 -9.67 4.39
CA GLN A 12 9.28 -10.52 4.09
C GLN A 12 10.09 -10.75 5.37
N GLN A 13 10.36 -12.02 5.71
CA GLN A 13 11.23 -12.40 6.84
C GLN A 13 10.92 -11.63 8.14
N ALA A 14 9.67 -11.71 8.61
CA ALA A 14 9.18 -11.03 9.81
C ALA A 14 9.21 -9.49 9.79
N ASN A 15 9.52 -8.88 8.64
CA ASN A 15 9.55 -7.43 8.49
C ASN A 15 8.48 -6.94 7.52
N PHE A 16 7.99 -5.72 7.77
CA PHE A 16 7.05 -5.02 6.93
C PHE A 16 7.79 -4.00 6.07
N LYS A 17 7.58 -4.02 4.77
CA LYS A 17 8.29 -3.15 3.85
C LYS A 17 7.31 -2.26 3.09
N CYS A 18 7.58 -0.96 3.08
CA CYS A 18 6.76 0.03 2.39
C CYS A 18 6.74 -0.27 0.89
N PHE A 19 5.54 -0.21 0.32
CA PHE A 19 5.34 -0.43 -1.11
C PHE A 19 5.97 0.68 -1.98
N TYR A 20 6.02 1.92 -1.49
CA TYR A 20 6.43 3.10 -2.26
C TYR A 20 7.92 3.45 -2.16
N CYS A 21 8.51 3.38 -0.97
CA CYS A 21 9.92 3.76 -0.76
C CYS A 21 10.83 2.56 -0.44
N SER A 22 10.27 1.36 -0.29
CA SER A 22 11.02 0.16 0.12
C SER A 22 11.67 0.21 1.51
N GLU A 23 11.33 1.19 2.36
CA GLU A 23 11.75 1.22 3.76
C GLU A 23 11.15 0.07 4.56
N ILE A 24 11.88 -0.37 5.58
CA ILE A 24 11.56 -1.56 6.38
C ILE A 24 11.14 -1.11 7.78
N PHE A 25 10.07 -1.72 8.27
CA PHE A 25 9.44 -1.44 9.54
C PHE A 25 9.27 -2.76 10.32
N PRO A 26 9.51 -2.75 11.64
CA PRO A 26 9.31 -3.93 12.47
C PRO A 26 7.82 -4.22 12.73
N GLU A 27 6.96 -3.19 12.65
CA GLU A 27 5.54 -3.30 12.95
C GLU A 27 4.64 -2.92 11.78
N ILE A 28 3.47 -3.57 11.71
CA ILE A 28 2.48 -3.32 10.66
C ILE A 28 1.93 -1.89 10.74
N HIS A 29 1.61 -1.39 11.93
CA HIS A 29 1.03 -0.06 12.10
C HIS A 29 1.99 1.03 11.59
N SER A 30 3.29 0.85 11.83
CA SER A 30 4.34 1.77 11.38
C SER A 30 4.40 1.84 9.85
N VAL A 31 4.39 0.70 9.15
CA VAL A 31 4.36 0.72 7.67
C VAL A 31 3.05 1.30 7.14
N LEU A 32 1.91 1.06 7.79
CA LEU A 32 0.60 1.54 7.34
C LEU A 32 0.41 3.04 7.56
N GLN A 33 0.97 3.61 8.63
CA GLN A 33 1.00 5.05 8.86
C GLN A 33 1.93 5.71 7.85
N HIS A 34 3.14 5.17 7.68
CA HIS A 34 4.11 5.67 6.71
C HIS A 34 3.59 5.63 5.26
N THR A 35 2.97 4.52 4.84
CA THR A 35 2.37 4.35 3.50
C THR A 35 1.27 5.39 3.22
N ALA A 36 0.58 5.88 4.26
CA ALA A 36 -0.44 6.91 4.12
C ALA A 36 0.12 8.33 3.88
N LEU A 37 1.40 8.56 4.20
CA LEU A 37 2.08 9.84 3.94
C LEU A 37 2.54 9.97 2.48
N HIS A 38 2.63 8.85 1.76
CA HIS A 38 3.02 8.86 0.36
C HIS A 38 1.87 9.32 -0.53
N PRO A 39 2.14 10.19 -1.52
CA PRO A 39 1.17 10.50 -2.55
C PRO A 39 0.84 9.22 -3.32
N VAL A 40 -0.43 9.04 -3.69
CA VAL A 40 -0.83 7.90 -4.50
C VAL A 40 -0.36 8.13 -5.93
N PRO A 41 0.51 7.27 -6.49
CA PRO A 41 0.95 7.42 -7.86
C PRO A 41 -0.20 7.10 -8.83
N ASP A 42 -0.14 7.70 -10.02
CA ASP A 42 -1.03 7.33 -11.12
C ASP A 42 -0.88 5.83 -11.45
N ARG A 43 -1.96 5.22 -11.96
CA ARG A 43 -2.02 3.81 -12.37
C ARG A 43 -0.86 3.41 -13.28
N SER A 44 -0.45 4.29 -14.18
CA SER A 44 0.65 4.07 -15.11
C SER A 44 2.00 3.92 -14.39
N THR A 45 2.24 4.78 -13.39
CA THR A 45 3.45 4.77 -12.56
C THR A 45 3.46 3.54 -11.64
N LEU A 46 2.31 3.21 -11.03
CA LEU A 46 2.12 2.00 -10.24
C LEU A 46 2.51 0.73 -11.01
N LEU A 47 1.96 0.58 -12.22
CA LEU A 47 2.21 -0.60 -13.06
C LEU A 47 3.68 -0.71 -13.50
N LYS A 48 4.31 0.41 -13.90
CA LYS A 48 5.66 0.41 -14.44
C LYS A 48 6.76 0.32 -13.38
N GLN A 49 6.64 1.07 -12.29
CA GLN A 49 7.72 1.22 -11.31
C GLN A 49 7.61 0.21 -10.17
N TYR A 50 6.39 -0.05 -9.69
CA TYR A 50 6.16 -0.80 -8.46
C TYR A 50 5.73 -2.25 -8.72
N LEU A 51 4.96 -2.50 -9.78
CA LEU A 51 4.46 -3.82 -10.17
C LEU A 51 5.32 -4.48 -11.25
N ARG A 52 6.65 -4.36 -11.15
CA ARG A 52 7.56 -5.06 -12.08
C ARG A 52 7.30 -6.56 -12.02
N LYS A 53 7.07 -7.18 -13.19
CA LYS A 53 6.78 -8.62 -13.36
C LYS A 53 7.75 -9.47 -12.52
N GLY A 54 7.26 -10.06 -11.43
CA GLY A 54 8.06 -10.87 -10.52
C GLY A 54 7.26 -11.40 -9.32
N LYS A 55 7.78 -12.46 -8.67
CA LYS A 55 7.15 -13.25 -7.58
C LYS A 55 6.96 -12.51 -6.24
N ARG A 56 6.90 -11.18 -6.21
CA ARG A 56 6.68 -10.44 -4.95
C ARG A 56 5.19 -10.36 -4.65
N VAL A 57 4.75 -11.12 -3.66
CA VAL A 57 3.38 -11.05 -3.14
C VAL A 57 3.20 -9.72 -2.42
N ILE A 58 2.27 -8.91 -2.92
CA ILE A 58 1.86 -7.66 -2.31
C ILE A 58 0.73 -7.97 -1.35
N LYS A 59 0.87 -7.55 -0.09
CA LYS A 59 -0.22 -7.57 0.88
C LYS A 59 -0.91 -6.21 0.90
N VAL A 60 -2.20 -6.22 1.19
CA VAL A 60 -3.02 -5.01 1.26
C VAL A 60 -3.78 -5.00 2.56
N ASP A 61 -3.76 -3.87 3.27
CA ASP A 61 -4.64 -3.62 4.39
C ASP A 61 -5.98 -3.06 3.89
N ILE A 62 -7.07 -3.68 4.33
CA ILE A 62 -8.46 -3.32 4.03
C ILE A 62 -9.26 -2.99 5.29
N SER A 63 -8.63 -2.94 6.47
CA SER A 63 -9.30 -2.71 7.75
C SER A 63 -10.10 -1.40 7.78
N VAL A 64 -9.62 -0.39 7.03
CA VAL A 64 -10.29 0.90 6.84
C VAL A 64 -10.48 1.18 5.34
N LEU A 65 -11.13 0.25 4.63
CA LEU A 65 -11.42 0.42 3.20
C LEU A 65 -12.60 1.37 2.99
N LYS A 66 -12.33 2.54 2.40
CA LYS A 66 -13.32 3.52 1.97
C LYS A 66 -12.98 4.12 0.62
N CYS A 67 -13.99 4.65 -0.06
CA CYS A 67 -13.84 5.40 -1.29
C CYS A 67 -13.28 6.79 -0.96
N ARG A 68 -12.25 7.25 -1.69
CA ARG A 68 -11.70 8.60 -1.49
C ARG A 68 -12.56 9.70 -2.13
N VAL A 69 -13.46 9.33 -3.04
CA VAL A 69 -14.30 10.28 -3.79
C VAL A 69 -15.58 10.61 -3.05
N CYS A 70 -16.27 9.57 -2.55
CA CYS A 70 -17.55 9.73 -1.84
C CYS A 70 -17.47 9.44 -0.33
N ASP A 71 -16.27 9.19 0.20
CA ASP A 71 -15.99 8.79 1.60
C ASP A 71 -16.74 7.53 2.09
N HIS A 72 -17.45 6.83 1.20
CA HIS A 72 -18.24 5.65 1.57
C HIS A 72 -17.34 4.49 2.00
N ARG A 73 -17.62 3.93 3.18
CA ARG A 73 -16.92 2.75 3.70
C ARG A 73 -17.45 1.49 3.01
N PHE A 74 -16.56 0.62 2.58
CA PHE A 74 -16.93 -0.69 2.07
C PHE A 74 -17.11 -1.62 3.29
N SER A 75 -18.32 -2.16 3.47
CA SER A 75 -18.70 -3.04 4.59
C SER A 75 -19.13 -4.41 4.10
#